data_AF-A0A167E8Q7-F1
#
_entry.id   AF-A0A167E8Q7-F1
#
_cell.length_a   1.000
_cell.length_b   1.000
_cell.length_c   1.000
_cell.angle_alpha   90.00
_cell.angle_beta   90.00
_cell.angle_gamma   90.00
#
_symmetry.space_group_name_H-M   'P 1'
#
loop_
_entity.id
_entity.type
_entity.pdbx_description
1 polymer ?
#
loop_
_entity_poly.entity_id
_entity_poly.type
_entity_poly.pdbx_seq_one_letter_code
_entity_poly.pdbx_strand_id
1 'polypeptide(L)'
;MRGRGVPLQYIIGSQPFGDLDIKCARGVLIPRWETEEWTLKLAQLLQYQQLIEQDQNSSRPHSQMTVVDLCTGTGCIPLSLASKLRNTVAYGVDISQKAVKLFKSNIKSVNRSRRLDKRNSKVIPAQGDISIDPYVFCEKTGITDADIVTANPPYIGRREFFSQTERSVRLYEPHQALLGGLEFYRWIYDLSVHLQAKGLVCEVGNAGQIDFMRSLGAKNGWSSSEFHDLNGHPRAVVMWKDPSWSFLEAL
;
A
#
# COMPACT_ATOMS: atom_id res chain seq x y z
N MET A 1 -14.14 23.34 -16.28
CA MET A 1 -12.97 22.48 -15.96
C MET A 1 -13.24 20.99 -16.18
N ARG A 2 -14.36 20.42 -15.68
CA ARG A 2 -14.75 19.01 -15.97
C ARG A 2 -14.96 18.70 -17.46
N GLY A 3 -15.53 19.64 -18.22
CA GLY A 3 -15.69 19.52 -19.69
C GLY A 3 -14.38 19.42 -20.50
N ARG A 4 -13.20 19.52 -19.87
CA ARG A 4 -11.88 19.26 -20.47
C ARG A 4 -11.28 17.91 -20.06
N GLY A 5 -12.06 17.04 -19.39
CA GLY A 5 -11.63 15.71 -18.96
C GLY A 5 -10.81 15.65 -17.66
N VAL A 6 -10.74 16.74 -16.89
CA VAL A 6 -10.05 16.74 -15.59
C VAL A 6 -10.79 15.78 -14.62
N PRO A 7 -10.07 14.86 -13.94
CA PRO A 7 -10.65 14.01 -12.90
C PRO A 7 -11.45 14.81 -11.87
N LEU A 8 -12.64 14.32 -11.50
CA LEU A 8 -13.56 15.03 -10.62
C LEU A 8 -12.92 15.22 -9.23
N GLN A 9 -12.14 14.25 -8.80
CA GLN A 9 -11.39 14.23 -7.54
C GLN A 9 -10.34 15.33 -7.47
N TYR A 10 -9.73 15.73 -8.59
CA TYR A 10 -8.85 16.90 -8.61
C TYR A 10 -9.62 18.24 -8.58
N ILE A 11 -10.90 18.23 -8.93
CA ILE A 11 -11.77 19.41 -8.83
C ILE A 11 -12.34 19.53 -7.42
N ILE A 12 -12.81 18.42 -6.85
CA ILE A 12 -13.31 18.32 -5.47
C ILE A 12 -12.15 18.49 -4.47
N GLY A 13 -10.96 17.99 -4.82
CA GLY A 13 -9.75 18.05 -4.01
C GLY A 13 -9.59 16.87 -3.05
N SER A 14 -10.51 15.91 -3.04
CA SER A 14 -10.44 14.70 -2.22
C SER A 14 -11.16 13.50 -2.85
N GLN A 15 -10.93 12.32 -2.27
CA GLN A 15 -11.53 11.04 -2.62
C GLN A 15 -11.75 10.24 -1.32
N PRO A 16 -12.94 9.68 -1.09
CA PRO A 16 -13.16 8.75 0.02
C PRO A 16 -12.27 7.51 -0.09
N PHE A 17 -11.80 7.02 1.05
CA PHE A 17 -11.10 5.74 1.18
C PHE A 17 -11.48 5.12 2.53
N GLY A 18 -12.50 4.26 2.47
CA GLY A 18 -13.27 3.78 3.61
C GLY A 18 -13.86 4.93 4.40
N ASP A 19 -13.44 5.03 5.65
CA ASP A 19 -13.87 6.03 6.61
C ASP A 19 -13.14 7.39 6.48
N LEU A 20 -12.12 7.44 5.62
CA LEU A 20 -11.22 8.56 5.50
C LEU A 20 -11.56 9.39 4.26
N ASP A 21 -11.40 10.71 4.36
CA ASP A 21 -11.41 11.59 3.21
C ASP A 21 -9.96 11.98 2.87
N ILE A 22 -9.48 11.45 1.74
CA ILE A 22 -8.07 11.57 1.33
C ILE A 22 -7.95 12.70 0.31
N LYS A 23 -7.16 13.72 0.63
CA LYS A 23 -6.93 14.82 -0.31
C LYS A 23 -6.16 14.33 -1.52
N CYS A 24 -6.62 14.79 -2.68
CA CYS A 24 -6.05 14.52 -3.98
C CYS A 24 -5.42 15.79 -4.53
N ALA A 25 -4.25 15.68 -5.16
CA ALA A 25 -3.62 16.80 -5.84
C ALA A 25 -2.97 16.33 -7.14
N ARG A 26 -2.90 17.23 -8.12
CA ARG A 26 -2.26 16.94 -9.41
C ARG A 26 -0.82 16.46 -9.22
N GLY A 27 -0.46 15.42 -9.97
CA GLY A 27 0.87 14.81 -9.90
C GLY A 27 1.02 13.79 -8.78
N VAL A 28 -0.08 13.35 -8.16
CA VAL A 28 -0.14 12.20 -7.25
C VAL A 28 -1.33 11.34 -7.67
N LEU A 29 -1.14 10.02 -7.73
CA LEU A 29 -2.19 9.06 -8.12
C LEU A 29 -3.45 9.24 -7.25
N ILE A 30 -4.62 9.28 -7.87
CA ILE A 30 -5.90 9.32 -7.15
C ILE A 30 -6.16 7.92 -6.55
N PRO A 31 -6.53 7.79 -5.27
CA PRO A 31 -6.89 6.51 -4.69
C PRO A 31 -7.97 5.80 -5.51
N ARG A 32 -7.74 4.53 -5.82
CA ARG A 32 -8.66 3.69 -6.61
C ARG A 32 -9.54 2.86 -5.69
N TRP A 33 -10.74 2.51 -6.17
CA TRP A 33 -11.70 1.73 -5.40
C TRP A 33 -11.22 0.27 -5.25
N GLU A 34 -10.49 -0.25 -6.24
CA GLU A 34 -9.83 -1.55 -6.18
C GLU A 34 -8.82 -1.59 -5.03
N THR A 35 -8.01 -0.53 -4.89
CA THR A 35 -7.05 -0.39 -3.78
C THR A 35 -7.75 -0.29 -2.42
N GLU A 36 -8.86 0.44 -2.38
CA GLU A 36 -9.70 0.55 -1.19
C GLU A 36 -10.22 -0.81 -0.74
N GLU A 37 -10.73 -1.63 -1.67
CA GLU A 37 -11.35 -2.91 -1.36
C GLU A 37 -10.38 -3.85 -0.62
N TRP A 38 -9.22 -4.13 -1.21
CA TRP A 38 -8.25 -5.06 -0.59
C TRP A 38 -7.65 -4.46 0.69
N THR A 39 -7.46 -3.15 0.76
CA THR A 39 -6.93 -2.50 1.97
C THR A 39 -7.90 -2.64 3.14
N LEU A 40 -9.20 -2.47 2.90
CA LEU A 40 -10.23 -2.59 3.93
C LEU A 40 -10.40 -4.04 4.40
N LYS A 41 -10.28 -5.02 3.51
CA LYS A 41 -10.26 -6.45 3.88
C LYS A 41 -9.01 -6.80 4.67
N LEU A 42 -7.84 -6.31 4.25
CA LEU A 42 -6.57 -6.50 4.97
C LEU A 42 -6.64 -5.93 6.39
N ALA A 43 -7.19 -4.72 6.54
CA ALA A 43 -7.39 -4.10 7.84
C ALA A 43 -8.28 -4.93 8.77
N GLN A 44 -9.31 -5.59 8.23
CA GLN A 44 -10.20 -6.46 8.99
C GLN A 44 -9.50 -7.74 9.45
N LEU A 45 -8.75 -8.40 8.55
CA LEU A 45 -7.98 -9.60 8.88
C LEU A 45 -6.93 -9.32 9.95
N LEU A 46 -6.14 -8.26 9.78
CA LEU A 46 -5.14 -7.85 10.77
C LEU A 46 -5.77 -7.46 12.11
N GLN A 47 -6.92 -6.78 12.10
CA GLN A 47 -7.63 -6.46 13.34
C GLN A 47 -8.14 -7.72 14.05
N TYR A 48 -8.69 -8.68 13.32
CA TYR A 48 -9.16 -9.94 13.87
C TYR A 48 -8.00 -10.74 14.48
N GLN A 49 -6.87 -10.80 13.78
CA GLN A 49 -5.65 -11.42 14.28
C GLN A 49 -5.16 -10.77 15.58
N GLN A 50 -5.13 -9.43 15.66
CA GLN A 50 -4.78 -8.71 16.89
C GLN A 50 -5.70 -9.05 18.07
N LEU A 51 -6.98 -9.34 17.83
CA LEU A 51 -7.93 -9.75 18.87
C LEU A 51 -7.65 -11.18 19.36
N ILE A 52 -7.37 -12.13 18.46
CA ILE A 52 -7.00 -13.49 18.84
C ILE A 52 -5.73 -13.50 19.69
N GLU A 53 -4.71 -12.72 19.30
CA GLU A 53 -3.44 -12.64 20.02
C GLU A 53 -3.60 -12.03 21.43
N GLN A 54 -4.55 -11.10 21.61
CA GLN A 54 -4.89 -10.54 22.92
C GLN A 54 -5.51 -11.59 23.84
N ASP A 55 -6.49 -12.35 23.34
CA ASP A 55 -7.21 -13.34 24.13
C ASP A 55 -6.27 -14.46 24.59
N GLN A 56 -5.30 -14.84 23.76
CA GLN A 56 -4.31 -15.88 24.08
C GLN A 56 -3.19 -15.40 25.02
N ASN A 57 -2.93 -14.09 25.12
CA ASN A 57 -1.77 -13.54 25.81
C ASN A 57 -2.12 -12.29 26.64
N SER A 58 -3.15 -12.41 27.49
CA SER A 58 -3.79 -11.31 28.24
C SER A 58 -2.84 -10.48 29.12
N SER A 59 -1.63 -11.00 29.39
CA SER A 59 -0.61 -10.38 30.23
C SER A 59 0.44 -9.56 29.47
N ARG A 60 0.44 -9.56 28.13
CA ARG A 60 1.41 -8.81 27.32
C ARG A 60 0.73 -7.64 26.59
N PRO A 61 1.30 -6.42 26.62
CA PRO A 61 0.85 -5.37 25.72
C PRO A 61 0.98 -5.86 24.27
N HIS A 62 0.10 -5.39 23.38
CA HIS A 62 0.18 -5.74 21.96
C HIS A 62 1.59 -5.46 21.47
N SER A 63 2.24 -6.41 20.80
CA SER A 63 3.44 -6.08 20.04
C SER A 63 3.09 -4.98 19.04
N GLN A 64 3.99 -4.00 18.91
CA GLN A 64 3.81 -2.94 17.94
C GLN A 64 3.84 -3.54 16.55
N MET A 65 2.83 -3.25 15.73
CA MET A 65 2.77 -3.71 14.35
C MET A 65 3.44 -2.68 13.44
N THR A 66 4.46 -3.09 12.70
CA THR A 66 5.15 -2.25 11.72
C THR A 66 4.61 -2.52 10.31
N VAL A 67 3.96 -1.51 9.72
CA VAL A 67 3.47 -1.54 8.34
C VAL A 67 4.38 -0.67 7.48
N VAL A 68 4.82 -1.18 6.33
CA VAL A 68 5.61 -0.40 5.37
C VAL A 68 4.91 -0.38 4.02
N ASP A 69 4.36 0.76 3.65
CA ASP A 69 3.72 0.97 2.36
C ASP A 69 4.69 1.61 1.35
N LEU A 70 5.05 0.87 0.31
CA LEU A 70 5.94 1.30 -0.76
C LEU A 70 5.13 1.87 -1.93
N CYS A 71 5.64 2.95 -2.53
CA CYS A 71 4.92 3.72 -3.56
C CYS A 71 3.62 4.36 -3.03
N THR A 72 3.67 4.95 -1.84
CA THR A 72 2.47 5.29 -1.05
C THR A 72 1.56 6.37 -1.66
N GLY A 73 2.07 7.23 -2.54
CA GLY A 73 1.30 8.28 -3.19
C GLY A 73 0.62 9.23 -2.20
N THR A 74 -0.71 9.16 -2.12
CA THR A 74 -1.51 9.99 -1.18
C THR A 74 -1.40 9.55 0.28
N GLY A 75 -0.88 8.34 0.51
CA GLY A 75 -0.85 7.67 1.81
C GLY A 75 -2.16 7.00 2.22
N CYS A 76 -3.07 6.75 1.28
CA CYS A 76 -4.38 6.17 1.59
C CYS A 76 -4.29 4.80 2.29
N ILE A 77 -3.37 3.93 1.85
CA ILE A 77 -3.15 2.60 2.43
C ILE A 77 -2.69 2.69 3.90
N PRO A 78 -1.53 3.31 4.23
CA PRO A 78 -1.04 3.34 5.61
C PRO A 78 -1.95 4.14 6.54
N LEU A 79 -2.64 5.19 6.04
CA LEU A 79 -3.65 5.91 6.84
C LEU A 79 -4.84 5.02 7.17
N SER A 80 -5.35 4.27 6.19
CA SER A 80 -6.49 3.36 6.38
C SER A 80 -6.16 2.28 7.40
N LEU A 81 -5.00 1.62 7.23
CA LEU A 81 -4.52 0.59 8.15
C LEU A 81 -4.32 1.14 9.56
N ALA A 82 -3.58 2.24 9.73
CA ALA A 82 -3.35 2.84 11.05
C ALA A 82 -4.63 3.34 11.73
N SER A 83 -5.66 3.73 10.98
CA SER A 83 -6.96 4.12 11.54
C SER A 83 -7.74 2.92 12.11
N LYS A 84 -7.52 1.72 11.57
CA LYS A 84 -8.26 0.49 11.92
C LYS A 84 -7.50 -0.40 12.91
N LEU A 85 -6.18 -0.34 12.94
CA LEU A 85 -5.32 -1.20 13.75
C LEU A 85 -4.89 -0.54 15.07
N ARG A 86 -4.49 -1.38 16.04
CA ARG A 86 -3.96 -0.94 17.35
C ARG A 86 -2.46 -1.06 17.41
N ASN A 87 -1.83 -0.14 18.15
CA ASN A 87 -0.39 -0.11 18.38
C ASN A 87 0.42 -0.25 17.09
N THR A 88 0.07 0.53 16.06
CA THR A 88 0.63 0.38 14.71
C THR A 88 1.56 1.54 14.37
N VAL A 89 2.74 1.25 13.82
CA VAL A 89 3.58 2.24 13.14
C VAL A 89 3.51 1.96 11.65
N ALA A 90 2.86 2.85 10.91
CA ALA A 90 2.72 2.74 9.46
C ALA A 90 3.62 3.74 8.75
N TYR A 91 4.65 3.24 8.08
CA TYR A 91 5.49 3.99 7.18
C TYR A 91 4.83 4.05 5.81
N GLY A 92 4.85 5.22 5.17
CA GLY A 92 4.53 5.36 3.75
C GLY A 92 5.69 6.01 3.02
N VAL A 93 6.23 5.30 2.03
CA VAL A 93 7.44 5.68 1.30
C VAL A 93 7.09 6.03 -0.14
N ASP A 94 7.55 7.19 -0.59
CA ASP A 94 7.43 7.58 -2.00
C ASP A 94 8.67 8.34 -2.46
N ILE A 95 9.09 8.12 -3.71
CA ILE A 95 10.20 8.85 -4.33
C ILE A 95 9.81 10.31 -4.62
N SER A 96 8.53 10.55 -4.90
CA SER A 96 7.98 11.86 -5.26
C SER A 96 7.83 12.75 -4.04
N GLN A 97 8.62 13.82 -4.01
CA GLN A 97 8.49 14.85 -2.97
C GLN A 97 7.07 15.47 -2.94
N LYS A 98 6.37 15.51 -4.09
CA LYS A 98 4.98 15.99 -4.17
C LYS A 98 4.02 15.03 -3.45
N ALA A 99 4.18 13.73 -3.65
CA ALA A 99 3.42 12.70 -2.96
C ALA A 99 3.65 12.78 -1.44
N VAL A 100 4.91 12.81 -1.00
CA VAL A 100 5.26 12.92 0.43
C VAL A 100 4.68 14.20 1.07
N LYS A 101 4.69 15.34 0.37
CA LYS A 101 4.07 16.59 0.86
C LYS A 101 2.54 16.49 0.97
N LEU A 102 1.88 15.85 0.00
CA LEU A 102 0.44 15.62 0.04
C LEU A 102 0.07 14.63 1.17
N PHE A 103 0.81 13.53 1.29
CA PHE A 103 0.65 12.55 2.35
C PHE A 103 0.79 13.18 3.75
N LYS A 104 1.82 14.02 3.98
CA LYS A 104 1.95 14.82 5.20
C LYS A 104 0.71 15.67 5.49
N SER A 105 0.08 16.21 4.45
CA SER A 105 -1.15 16.99 4.59
C SER A 105 -2.37 16.12 4.91
N ASN A 106 -2.44 14.91 4.36
CA ASN A 106 -3.47 13.91 4.68
C ASN A 106 -3.36 13.41 6.12
N ILE A 107 -2.16 13.10 6.61
CA ILE A 107 -1.92 12.74 8.03
C ILE A 107 -2.50 13.83 8.94
N LYS A 108 -2.17 15.10 8.69
CA LYS A 108 -2.70 16.23 9.46
C LYS A 108 -4.22 16.33 9.38
N SER A 109 -4.81 16.10 8.22
CA SER A 109 -6.27 16.15 8.00
C SER A 109 -6.98 15.06 8.82
N VAL A 110 -6.50 13.82 8.71
CA VAL A 110 -7.10 12.66 9.38
C VAL A 110 -6.96 12.74 10.91
N ASN A 111 -5.81 13.22 11.41
CA ASN A 111 -5.61 13.48 12.84
C ASN A 111 -6.59 14.52 13.39
N ARG A 112 -6.80 15.64 12.66
CA ARG A 112 -7.79 16.67 13.07
C ARG A 112 -9.20 16.13 13.13
N SER A 113 -9.57 15.25 12.21
CA SER A 113 -10.86 14.56 12.20
C SER A 113 -11.01 13.48 13.29
N ARG A 114 -9.99 13.30 14.16
CA ARG A 114 -9.94 12.29 15.23
C ARG A 114 -10.19 10.86 14.74
N ARG A 115 -9.85 10.58 13.48
CA ARG A 115 -9.96 9.26 12.84
C ARG A 115 -8.73 8.38 13.11
N LEU A 116 -7.60 8.96 13.50
CA LEU A 116 -6.34 8.26 13.79
C LEU A 116 -6.04 8.08 15.29
N ASP A 117 -6.71 8.79 16.20
CA ASP A 117 -6.23 8.96 17.58
C ASP A 117 -7.09 8.27 18.65
N LYS A 118 -7.20 6.94 18.60
CA LYS A 118 -7.82 6.14 19.69
C LYS A 118 -7.06 4.86 20.04
N ARG A 119 -5.90 4.61 19.43
CA ARG A 119 -5.31 3.26 19.35
C ARG A 119 -3.77 3.19 19.44
N ASN A 120 -3.09 4.26 19.86
CA ASN A 120 -1.62 4.33 19.94
C ASN A 120 -0.93 4.04 18.57
N SER A 121 -1.53 4.51 17.48
CA SER A 121 -1.02 4.30 16.12
C SER A 121 -0.36 5.57 15.58
N LYS A 122 0.72 5.42 14.82
CA LYS A 122 1.50 6.51 14.23
C LYS A 122 1.69 6.25 12.74
N VAL A 123 1.58 7.33 11.94
CA VAL A 123 1.84 7.28 10.50
C VAL A 123 3.03 8.17 10.16
N ILE A 124 4.03 7.61 9.48
CA ILE A 124 5.32 8.24 9.24
C ILE A 124 5.58 8.33 7.72
N PRO A 125 5.62 9.54 7.15
CA PRO A 125 5.95 9.73 5.74
C PRO A 125 7.47 9.78 5.54
N ALA A 126 7.98 8.96 4.63
CA ALA A 126 9.39 8.94 4.23
C ALA A 126 9.54 9.18 2.73
N GLN A 127 10.60 9.89 2.34
CA GLN A 127 10.99 10.02 0.94
C GLN A 127 12.07 8.97 0.66
N GLY A 128 11.84 8.10 -0.31
CA GLY A 128 12.75 6.99 -0.60
C GLY A 128 12.58 6.46 -2.02
N ASP A 129 13.66 5.96 -2.59
CA ASP A 129 13.68 5.28 -3.88
C ASP A 129 13.81 3.79 -3.62
N ILE A 130 12.83 2.99 -4.05
CA ILE A 130 12.82 1.55 -3.82
C ILE A 130 13.75 0.78 -4.78
N SER A 131 14.26 1.43 -5.82
CA SER A 131 15.15 0.81 -6.82
C SER A 131 16.61 0.71 -6.39
N ILE A 132 16.97 1.36 -5.29
CA ILE A 132 18.33 1.33 -4.74
C ILE A 132 18.55 0.08 -3.88
N ASP A 133 19.81 -0.15 -3.51
CA ASP A 133 20.17 -1.23 -2.60
C ASP A 133 19.38 -1.17 -1.28
N PRO A 134 18.80 -2.30 -0.80
CA PRO A 134 18.00 -2.34 0.42
C PRO A 134 18.68 -1.80 1.69
N TYR A 135 20.00 -1.98 1.86
CA TYR A 135 20.71 -1.42 3.01
C TYR A 135 20.73 0.11 2.94
N VAL A 136 21.01 0.66 1.76
CA VAL A 136 20.99 2.11 1.53
C VAL A 136 19.58 2.69 1.68
N PHE A 137 18.56 1.94 1.26
CA PHE A 137 17.16 2.30 1.50
C PHE A 137 16.86 2.43 3.01
N CYS A 138 17.25 1.43 3.80
CA CYS A 138 17.04 1.42 5.25
C CYS A 138 17.79 2.56 5.93
N GLU A 139 19.05 2.82 5.55
CA GLU A 139 19.85 3.93 6.09
C GLU A 139 19.18 5.29 5.83
N LYS A 140 18.70 5.52 4.61
CA LYS A 140 18.07 6.80 4.23
C LYS A 140 16.68 7.00 4.82
N THR A 141 15.91 5.93 4.96
CA THR A 141 14.51 6.01 5.44
C THR A 141 14.38 5.82 6.94
N GLY A 142 15.37 5.19 7.59
CA GLY A 142 15.31 4.77 8.99
C GLY A 142 14.39 3.58 9.27
N ILE A 143 13.89 2.91 8.22
CA ILE A 143 13.02 1.73 8.32
C ILE A 143 13.93 0.51 8.37
N THR A 144 13.83 -0.29 9.43
CA THR A 144 14.71 -1.44 9.66
C THR A 144 14.00 -2.79 9.62
N ASP A 145 12.69 -2.80 9.83
CA ASP A 145 11.86 -3.99 9.87
C ASP A 145 10.44 -3.69 9.34
N ALA A 146 9.70 -4.77 9.05
CA ALA A 146 8.28 -4.71 8.76
C ALA A 146 7.61 -6.00 9.24
N ASP A 147 6.41 -5.90 9.81
CA ASP A 147 5.53 -7.07 9.93
C ASP A 147 4.84 -7.33 8.58
N ILE A 148 4.35 -6.28 7.94
CA ILE A 148 3.71 -6.36 6.64
C ILE A 148 4.19 -5.24 5.72
N VAL A 149 4.54 -5.61 4.49
CA VAL A 149 4.77 -4.66 3.40
C VAL A 149 3.52 -4.58 2.53
N THR A 150 3.12 -3.37 2.18
CA THR A 150 2.09 -3.12 1.17
C THR A 150 2.67 -2.33 0.02
N ALA A 151 2.12 -2.51 -1.19
CA ALA A 151 2.49 -1.66 -2.31
C ALA A 151 1.38 -1.58 -3.36
N ASN A 152 1.17 -0.38 -3.91
CA ASN A 152 0.51 -0.19 -5.18
C ASN A 152 1.51 0.47 -6.16
N PRO A 153 2.38 -0.34 -6.82
CA PRO A 153 3.42 0.21 -7.67
C PRO A 153 2.89 0.70 -9.03
N PRO A 154 3.67 1.49 -9.77
CA PRO A 154 3.46 1.68 -11.20
C PRO A 154 3.56 0.34 -11.93
N TYR A 155 2.47 -0.16 -12.51
CA TYR A 155 2.43 -1.49 -13.14
C TYR A 155 1.96 -1.51 -14.60
N ILE A 156 1.63 -0.35 -15.18
CA ILE A 156 1.10 -0.25 -16.53
C ILE A 156 2.25 -0.16 -17.52
N GLY A 157 2.32 -1.10 -18.47
CA GLY A 157 3.32 -1.04 -19.52
C GLY A 157 3.13 0.19 -20.43
N ARG A 158 4.21 0.78 -20.98
CA ARG A 158 4.09 1.98 -21.85
C ARG A 158 3.10 1.80 -23.01
N ARG A 159 3.04 0.62 -23.62
CA ARG A 159 2.10 0.35 -24.73
C ARG A 159 0.65 0.33 -24.25
N GLU A 160 0.40 -0.36 -23.15
CA GLU A 160 -0.91 -0.47 -22.49
C GLU A 160 -1.42 0.89 -21.99
N PHE A 161 -0.51 1.72 -21.49
CA PHE A 161 -0.84 3.09 -21.08
C PHE A 161 -1.48 3.88 -22.21
N PHE A 162 -0.93 3.83 -23.43
CA PHE A 162 -1.48 4.58 -24.56
C PHE A 162 -2.72 3.94 -25.18
N SER A 163 -2.89 2.62 -25.10
CA SER A 163 -3.97 1.90 -25.78
C SER A 163 -5.19 1.57 -24.90
N GLN A 164 -5.01 1.41 -23.58
CA GLN A 164 -6.04 0.86 -22.69
C GLN A 164 -6.45 1.78 -21.53
N THR A 165 -5.67 2.82 -21.22
CA THR A 165 -6.04 3.75 -20.13
C THR A 165 -6.96 4.88 -20.60
N GLU A 166 -7.88 5.28 -19.72
CA GLU A 166 -8.80 6.39 -20.00
C GLU A 166 -8.05 7.67 -20.38
N ARG A 167 -8.68 8.50 -21.22
CA ARG A 167 -8.09 9.76 -21.67
C ARG A 167 -7.76 10.71 -20.51
N SER A 168 -8.56 10.71 -19.44
CA SER A 168 -8.35 11.48 -18.21
C SER A 168 -7.05 11.07 -17.50
N VAL A 169 -6.82 9.77 -17.35
CA VAL A 169 -5.62 9.17 -16.75
C VAL A 169 -4.38 9.59 -17.54
N ARG A 170 -4.41 9.43 -18.88
CA ARG A 170 -3.30 9.78 -19.77
C ARG A 170 -2.88 11.25 -19.68
N LEU A 171 -3.85 12.14 -19.50
CA LEU A 171 -3.66 13.59 -19.56
C LEU A 171 -3.32 14.23 -18.21
N TYR A 172 -3.80 13.67 -17.09
CA TYR A 172 -3.80 14.37 -15.81
C TYR A 172 -3.14 13.63 -14.65
N GLU A 173 -2.88 12.33 -14.78
CA GLU A 173 -2.24 11.53 -13.74
C GLU A 173 -0.74 11.33 -14.03
N PRO A 174 0.12 11.32 -12.99
CA PRO A 174 1.56 11.29 -13.18
C PRO A 174 2.00 9.98 -13.85
N HIS A 175 2.66 10.07 -14.99
CA HIS A 175 3.17 8.90 -15.72
C HIS A 175 4.10 8.05 -14.85
N GLN A 176 4.89 8.67 -13.97
CA GLN A 176 5.77 7.97 -13.03
C GLN A 176 5.01 7.08 -12.02
N ALA A 177 3.75 7.37 -11.72
CA ALA A 177 2.93 6.53 -10.83
C ALA A 177 2.18 5.42 -11.57
N LEU A 178 2.26 5.38 -12.91
CA LEU A 178 1.50 4.47 -13.76
C LEU A 178 2.41 3.56 -14.58
N LEU A 179 3.49 4.11 -15.13
CA LEU A 179 4.42 3.40 -15.98
C LEU A 179 5.45 2.63 -15.17
N GLY A 180 5.38 1.31 -15.23
CA GLY A 180 6.38 0.41 -14.66
C GLY A 180 6.23 -1.01 -15.19
N GLY A 181 7.26 -1.83 -14.98
CA GLY A 181 7.27 -3.23 -15.33
C GLY A 181 7.57 -4.14 -14.14
N LEU A 182 8.02 -5.36 -14.45
CA LEU A 182 8.35 -6.39 -13.46
C LEU A 182 9.48 -5.99 -12.50
N GLU A 183 10.27 -4.97 -12.85
CA GLU A 183 11.32 -4.44 -11.98
C GLU A 183 10.80 -3.91 -10.64
N PHE A 184 9.63 -3.25 -10.61
CA PHE A 184 9.03 -2.74 -9.37
C PHE A 184 8.69 -3.88 -8.42
N TYR A 185 8.09 -4.95 -8.95
CA TYR A 185 7.77 -6.16 -8.20
C TYR A 185 9.02 -6.82 -7.62
N ARG A 186 10.13 -6.84 -8.38
CA ARG A 186 11.41 -7.35 -7.90
C ARG A 186 11.96 -6.50 -6.75
N TRP A 187 11.97 -5.18 -6.89
CA TRP A 187 12.44 -4.26 -5.85
C TRP A 187 11.61 -4.35 -4.56
N ILE A 188 10.28 -4.36 -4.69
CA ILE A 188 9.36 -4.52 -3.56
C ILE A 188 9.62 -5.85 -2.84
N TYR A 189 9.78 -6.93 -3.60
CA TYR A 189 10.07 -8.23 -3.02
C TYR A 189 11.42 -8.25 -2.29
N ASP A 190 12.47 -7.72 -2.91
CA ASP A 190 13.82 -7.69 -2.32
C ASP A 190 13.85 -6.83 -1.04
N LEU A 191 13.15 -5.69 -1.03
CA LEU A 191 12.96 -4.89 0.18
C LEU A 191 12.16 -5.63 1.25
N SER A 192 11.10 -6.34 0.87
CA SER A 192 10.27 -7.12 1.81
C SER A 192 11.09 -8.23 2.48
N VAL A 193 11.95 -8.91 1.72
CA VAL A 193 12.87 -9.91 2.26
C VAL A 193 13.91 -9.26 3.19
N HIS A 194 14.48 -8.13 2.78
CA HIS A 194 15.48 -7.42 3.57
C HIS A 194 14.93 -6.88 4.90
N LEU A 195 13.72 -6.33 4.89
CA LEU A 195 12.99 -5.85 6.06
C LEU A 195 12.42 -7.00 6.92
N GLN A 196 12.69 -8.26 6.55
CA GLN A 196 12.21 -9.46 7.23
C GLN A 196 10.67 -9.48 7.37
N ALA A 197 9.96 -8.99 6.35
CA ALA A 197 8.51 -8.92 6.34
C ALA A 197 7.88 -10.30 6.55
N LYS A 198 6.86 -10.37 7.39
CA LYS A 198 6.08 -11.60 7.64
C LYS A 198 5.00 -11.78 6.59
N GLY A 199 4.42 -10.68 6.12
CA GLY A 199 3.46 -10.62 5.02
C GLY A 199 3.81 -9.56 3.96
N LEU A 200 3.31 -9.77 2.75
CA LEU A 200 3.40 -8.82 1.63
C LEU A 200 2.07 -8.82 0.85
N VAL A 201 1.51 -7.63 0.61
CA VAL A 201 0.36 -7.44 -0.28
C VAL A 201 0.74 -6.43 -1.36
N CYS A 202 0.76 -6.85 -2.62
CA CYS A 202 1.20 -6.02 -3.73
C CYS A 202 0.14 -5.97 -4.82
N GLU A 203 -0.29 -4.76 -5.20
CA GLU A 203 -1.28 -4.55 -6.26
C GLU A 203 -0.71 -4.94 -7.63
N VAL A 204 -1.54 -5.58 -8.44
CA VAL A 204 -1.22 -6.07 -9.78
C VAL A 204 -2.26 -5.62 -10.80
N GLY A 205 -1.81 -5.42 -12.04
CA GLY A 205 -2.66 -5.13 -13.19
C GLY A 205 -3.07 -6.38 -13.98
N ASN A 206 -2.30 -7.48 -13.92
CA ASN A 206 -2.60 -8.70 -14.67
C ASN A 206 -2.01 -9.98 -14.05
N ALA A 207 -2.46 -11.13 -14.54
CA ALA A 207 -2.03 -12.45 -14.07
C ALA A 207 -0.51 -12.70 -14.23
N GLY A 208 0.13 -12.18 -15.28
CA GLY A 208 1.57 -12.35 -15.49
C GLY A 208 2.41 -11.70 -14.38
N GLN A 209 1.93 -10.62 -13.78
CA GLN A 209 2.57 -9.97 -12.63
C GLN A 209 2.41 -10.80 -11.35
N ILE A 210 1.26 -11.46 -11.17
CA ILE A 210 1.03 -12.42 -10.08
C ILE A 210 2.01 -13.58 -10.20
N ASP A 211 2.07 -14.21 -11.37
CA ASP A 211 2.95 -15.36 -11.61
C ASP A 211 4.42 -15.00 -11.36
N PHE A 212 4.84 -13.81 -11.78
CA PHE A 212 6.18 -13.30 -11.49
C PHE A 212 6.45 -13.20 -9.98
N MET A 213 5.58 -12.53 -9.23
CA MET A 213 5.72 -12.39 -7.77
C MET A 213 5.71 -13.73 -7.04
N ARG A 214 4.82 -14.64 -7.42
CA ARG A 214 4.79 -16.01 -6.90
C ARG A 214 6.10 -16.74 -7.16
N SER A 215 6.66 -16.60 -8.36
CA SER A 215 7.93 -17.23 -8.72
C SER A 215 9.10 -16.70 -7.88
N LEU A 216 9.07 -15.42 -7.47
CA LEU A 216 10.04 -14.85 -6.54
C LEU A 216 9.87 -15.42 -5.13
N GLY A 217 8.62 -15.50 -4.66
CA GLY A 217 8.26 -16.01 -3.34
C GLY A 217 8.60 -17.48 -3.12
N ALA A 218 8.18 -18.33 -4.06
CA ALA A 218 8.31 -19.79 -3.96
C ALA A 218 9.79 -20.21 -3.81
N LYS A 219 10.71 -19.50 -4.48
CA LYS A 219 12.16 -19.76 -4.38
C LYS A 219 12.72 -19.53 -2.97
N ASN A 220 12.03 -18.77 -2.13
CA ASN A 220 12.49 -18.41 -0.79
C ASN A 220 11.49 -18.84 0.32
N GLY A 221 10.61 -19.80 0.01
CA GLY A 221 9.69 -20.40 0.96
C GLY A 221 8.51 -19.51 1.36
N TRP A 222 8.11 -18.55 0.53
CA TRP A 222 6.87 -17.80 0.74
C TRP A 222 5.69 -18.58 0.15
N SER A 223 4.61 -18.67 0.93
CA SER A 223 3.28 -19.03 0.46
C SER A 223 2.61 -17.81 -0.16
N SER A 224 1.59 -18.04 -1.00
CA SER A 224 0.88 -16.95 -1.67
C SER A 224 -0.56 -17.29 -2.06
N SER A 225 -1.43 -16.29 -2.03
CA SER A 225 -2.79 -16.30 -2.59
C SER A 225 -3.01 -15.09 -3.52
N GLU A 226 -4.19 -15.01 -4.13
CA GLU A 226 -4.60 -13.88 -4.99
C GLU A 226 -5.80 -13.21 -4.39
N PHE A 227 -5.78 -11.88 -4.44
CA PHE A 227 -6.97 -11.08 -4.19
C PHE A 227 -7.64 -10.74 -5.52
N HIS A 228 -8.93 -11.02 -5.62
CA HIS A 228 -9.79 -10.61 -6.73
C HIS A 228 -10.76 -9.51 -6.29
N ASP A 229 -10.96 -8.50 -7.13
CA ASP A 229 -12.00 -7.50 -6.89
C ASP A 229 -13.41 -8.10 -7.03
N LEU A 230 -14.43 -7.31 -6.68
CA LEU A 230 -15.85 -7.70 -6.82
C LEU A 230 -16.26 -8.09 -8.27
N ASN A 231 -15.47 -7.73 -9.28
CA ASN A 231 -15.70 -8.12 -10.68
C ASN A 231 -14.92 -9.38 -11.07
N GLY A 232 -14.21 -10.01 -10.13
CA GLY A 232 -13.41 -11.21 -10.34
C GLY A 232 -12.06 -10.95 -10.98
N HIS A 233 -11.64 -9.70 -11.16
CA HIS A 233 -10.32 -9.41 -11.73
C HIS A 233 -9.24 -9.54 -10.66
N PRO A 234 -8.08 -10.14 -11.00
CA PRO A 234 -6.93 -10.14 -10.10
C PRO A 234 -6.49 -8.70 -9.82
N ARG A 235 -6.32 -8.38 -8.54
CA ARG A 235 -5.89 -7.05 -8.08
C ARG A 235 -4.73 -7.05 -7.13
N ALA A 236 -4.51 -8.10 -6.35
CA ALA A 236 -3.28 -8.17 -5.57
C ALA A 236 -2.76 -9.60 -5.48
N VAL A 237 -1.44 -9.71 -5.34
CA VAL A 237 -0.80 -10.92 -4.83
C VAL A 237 -0.58 -10.74 -3.34
N VAL A 238 -0.94 -11.78 -2.58
CA VAL A 238 -0.77 -11.83 -1.12
C VAL A 238 0.24 -12.90 -0.84
N MET A 239 1.24 -12.62 -0.01
CA MET A 239 2.31 -13.55 0.29
C MET A 239 2.63 -13.52 1.79
N TRP A 240 2.98 -14.67 2.34
CA TRP A 240 3.45 -14.78 3.72
C TRP A 240 4.54 -15.84 3.81
N LYS A 241 5.48 -15.64 4.73
CA LYS A 241 6.56 -16.60 4.99
C LYS A 241 6.38 -17.34 6.30
N ASP A 242 5.88 -16.64 7.32
CA ASP A 242 5.63 -17.22 8.63
C ASP A 242 4.25 -17.93 8.63
N PRO A 243 4.15 -19.21 9.01
CA PRO A 243 2.87 -19.91 9.10
C PRO A 243 1.84 -19.22 10.03
N SER A 244 2.30 -18.44 11.02
CA SER A 244 1.40 -17.63 11.87
C SER A 244 0.68 -16.51 11.10
N TRP A 245 1.13 -16.20 9.87
CA TRP A 245 0.51 -15.24 8.95
C TRP A 245 -0.33 -15.90 7.86
N SER A 246 -0.60 -17.21 7.95
CA SER A 246 -1.43 -17.94 6.99
C SER A 246 -2.88 -17.44 6.92
N PHE A 247 -3.36 -16.71 7.94
CA PHE A 247 -4.66 -16.03 7.89
C PHE A 247 -4.77 -15.02 6.74
N LEU A 248 -3.65 -14.54 6.17
CA LEU A 248 -3.64 -13.70 4.98
C LEU A 248 -4.18 -14.42 3.73
N GLU A 249 -4.22 -15.76 3.73
CA GLU A 249 -4.86 -16.54 2.64
C GLU A 249 -6.33 -16.16 2.44
N ALA A 250 -7.00 -15.70 3.50
CA ALA A 250 -8.41 -15.32 3.49
C ALA A 250 -8.69 -13.90 2.92
N LEU A 251 -7.66 -13.19 2.42
CA LEU A 251 -7.83 -11.87 1.79
C LEU A 251 -8.53 -12.01 0.44
#